data_AF-A0A0B8PC52-F1
#
_entry.id   AF-A0A0B8PC52-F1
#
_cell.length_a   1.000
_cell.length_b   1.000
_cell.length_c   1.000
_cell.angle_alpha   90.00
_cell.angle_beta   90.00
_cell.angle_gamma   90.00
#
_symmetry.space_group_name_H-M   'P 1'
#
loop_
_entity.id
_entity.type
_entity.pdbx_description
1 polymer ?
#
loop_
_entity_poly.entity_id
_entity_poly.type
_entity_poly.pdbx_seq_one_letter_code
_entity_poly.pdbx_strand_id
1 'polypeptide(L)'
;MNHNGFRVNVSLDDRFGLGANKTFPISGTPMYVFIGGQYVDRDNHFIAVTPGIGAEFRVKPVGFYFDLVPSVYLDELDLELEAKAGFRIYF
;
A
#
# COMPACT_ATOMS: atom_id res chain seq x y z
N MET A 1 17.37 12.19 4.44
CA MET A 1 17.05 12.25 2.99
C MET A 1 15.67 11.65 2.78
N ASN A 2 14.64 12.50 2.78
CA ASN A 2 13.24 12.10 2.53
C ASN A 2 13.05 11.97 1.01
N HIS A 3 13.06 10.74 0.50
CA HIS A 3 12.72 10.48 -0.89
C HIS A 3 11.25 10.09 -0.98
N ASN A 4 10.47 10.86 -1.73
CA ASN A 4 9.15 10.43 -2.17
C ASN A 4 9.34 9.19 -3.06
N GLY A 5 8.77 8.06 -2.64
CA GLY A 5 8.94 6.78 -3.31
C GLY A 5 7.65 6.34 -3.99
N PHE A 6 7.77 5.79 -5.20
CA PHE A 6 6.69 5.03 -5.83
C PHE A 6 6.82 3.55 -5.42
N ARG A 7 5.70 2.93 -5.07
CA ARG A 7 5.59 1.51 -4.75
C ARG A 7 4.61 0.87 -5.71
N VAL A 8 5.03 -0.22 -6.35
CA VAL A 8 4.14 -1.08 -7.13
C VAL A 8 3.87 -2.33 -6.30
N ASN A 9 2.60 -2.71 -6.18
CA ASN A 9 2.15 -3.90 -5.46
C ASN A 9 1.49 -4.85 -6.45
N VAL A 10 1.77 -6.14 -6.29
CA VAL A 10 1.07 -7.22 -6.99
C VAL A 10 0.51 -8.15 -5.94
N SER A 11 -0.79 -8.41 -5.98
CA SER A 11 -1.46 -9.41 -5.16
C SER A 11 -1.64 -10.68 -5.99
N LEU A 12 -1.24 -11.82 -5.40
CA LEU A 12 -1.36 -13.16 -5.97
C LEU A 12 -2.26 -14.07 -5.13
N ASP A 13 -3.06 -13.49 -4.22
CA ASP A 13 -4.11 -14.24 -3.52
C ASP A 13 -5.13 -14.79 -4.54
N ASP A 14 -6.22 -15.44 -4.10
CA ASP A 14 -7.29 -16.00 -4.97
C ASP A 14 -7.87 -15.00 -6.01
N ARG A 15 -7.49 -13.72 -5.90
CA ARG A 15 -7.90 -12.58 -6.70
C ARG A 15 -6.69 -11.72 -7.06
N PHE A 16 -6.40 -11.62 -8.36
CA PHE A 16 -5.27 -10.84 -8.87
C PHE A 16 -5.49 -9.35 -8.60
N GLY A 17 -4.43 -8.66 -8.18
CA GLY A 17 -4.48 -7.22 -7.98
C GLY A 17 -3.18 -6.53 -8.34
N LEU A 18 -3.28 -5.33 -8.89
CA LEU A 18 -2.16 -4.45 -9.19
C LEU A 18 -2.40 -3.10 -8.53
N GLY A 19 -1.41 -2.58 -7.81
CA GLY A 19 -1.52 -1.28 -7.15
C GLY A 19 -0.28 -0.43 -7.35
N ALA A 20 -0.47 0.88 -7.37
CA ALA A 20 0.61 1.85 -7.42
C ALA A 20 0.37 2.95 -6.38
N ASN A 21 1.32 3.12 -5.47
CA ASN A 21 1.23 4.06 -4.36
C ASN A 21 2.38 5.05 -4.40
N LYS A 22 2.08 6.33 -4.16
CA LYS A 22 3.07 7.35 -3.84
C LYS A 22 3.18 7.49 -2.34
N THR A 23 4.40 7.38 -1.84
CA THR A 23 4.72 7.33 -0.41
C THR A 23 5.38 8.65 0.01
N PHE A 24 4.95 9.20 1.13
CA PHE A 24 5.46 10.44 1.72
C PHE A 24 6.00 10.14 3.13
N PRO A 25 7.33 10.08 3.29
CA PRO A 25 7.94 9.74 4.58
C PRO A 25 7.79 10.87 5.62
N ILE A 26 7.50 10.49 6.87
CA ILE A 26 7.46 11.41 8.01
C ILE A 26 8.85 11.50 8.63
N SER A 27 9.45 12.68 8.56
CA SER A 27 10.84 12.92 8.98
C SER A 27 11.09 12.51 10.43
N GLY A 28 12.19 11.79 10.67
CA GLY A 28 12.61 11.38 12.01
C GLY A 28 11.81 10.22 12.62
N THR A 29 10.92 9.59 11.84
CA THR A 29 10.09 8.47 12.31
C THR A 29 10.14 7.30 11.31
N PRO A 30 9.78 6.08 11.73
CA PRO A 30 9.56 4.98 10.79
C PRO A 30 8.28 5.12 9.96
N MET A 31 7.49 6.18 10.19
CA MET A 31 6.16 6.33 9.61
C MET A 31 6.17 7.01 8.24
N TYR A 32 5.14 6.73 7.47
CA TYR A 32 4.85 7.39 6.21
C TYR A 32 3.34 7.43 5.99
N VAL A 33 2.91 8.37 5.15
CA VAL A 33 1.57 8.36 4.56
C VAL A 33 1.68 8.01 3.09
N PHE A 34 0.64 7.47 2.50
CA PHE A 34 0.61 7.17 1.08
C PHE A 34 -0.76 7.36 0.49
N ILE A 35 -0.78 7.57 -0.82
CA ILE A 35 -1.98 7.55 -1.63
C ILE A 35 -1.68 6.82 -2.93
N GLY A 36 -2.64 6.06 -3.40
CA GLY A 36 -2.50 5.30 -4.62
C GLY A 36 -3.83 4.81 -5.12
N GLY A 37 -3.74 3.95 -6.13
CA GLY A 37 -4.87 3.20 -6.61
C GLY A 37 -4.48 1.73 -6.76
N GLN A 38 -5.46 0.86 -6.62
CA GLN A 38 -5.34 -0.54 -6.94
C GLN A 38 -6.49 -0.99 -7.84
N TYR A 39 -6.16 -1.85 -8.78
CA TYR A 39 -7.10 -2.65 -9.53
C TYR A 39 -7.13 -4.05 -8.89
N VAL A 40 -8.31 -4.55 -8.59
CA VAL A 40 -8.51 -5.89 -8.02
C VAL A 40 -9.59 -6.60 -8.83
N ASP A 41 -9.30 -7.82 -9.25
CA ASP A 41 -10.25 -8.70 -9.93
C ASP A 41 -10.91 -9.63 -8.88
N ARG A 42 -12.04 -9.20 -8.29
CA ARG A 42 -12.80 -9.93 -7.25
C ARG A 42 -14.26 -10.07 -7.66
N ASP A 43 -14.64 -11.07 -8.46
CA ASP A 43 -16.04 -11.38 -8.84
C ASP A 43 -16.88 -10.24 -9.50
N ASN A 44 -16.32 -9.03 -9.56
CA ASN A 44 -16.69 -7.82 -10.27
C ASN A 44 -15.41 -6.98 -10.32
N HIS A 45 -15.14 -6.29 -11.43
CA HIS A 45 -13.87 -5.59 -11.62
C HIS A 45 -13.88 -4.34 -10.75
N PHE A 46 -12.88 -4.16 -9.88
CA PHE A 46 -12.89 -3.03 -8.94
C PHE A 46 -11.65 -2.13 -9.06
N ILE A 47 -11.89 -0.84 -9.28
CA ILE A 47 -10.89 0.21 -9.10
C ILE A 47 -11.07 0.82 -7.71
N ALA A 48 -10.01 0.78 -6.90
CA ALA A 48 -10.00 1.38 -5.57
C ALA A 48 -8.97 2.49 -5.45
N VAL A 49 -9.32 3.54 -4.73
CA VAL A 49 -8.38 4.55 -4.24
C VAL A 49 -7.96 4.16 -2.83
N THR A 50 -6.65 4.12 -2.59
CA THR A 50 -6.06 3.61 -1.35
C THR A 50 -5.19 4.68 -0.68
N PRO A 51 -5.78 5.64 0.03
CA PRO A 51 -5.03 6.42 1.00
C PRO A 51 -4.65 5.53 2.19
N GLY A 52 -3.53 5.82 2.85
CA GLY A 52 -3.13 5.02 4.00
C GLY A 52 -1.99 5.61 4.80
N ILE A 53 -1.80 5.02 5.97
CA ILE A 53 -0.66 5.27 6.84
C ILE A 53 0.11 3.97 7.00
N GLY A 54 1.42 4.06 7.16
CA GLY A 54 2.25 2.91 7.41
C GLY A 54 3.48 3.22 8.22
N ALA A 55 4.11 2.18 8.71
CA ALA A 55 5.40 2.24 9.38
C ALA A 55 6.32 1.16 8.81
N GLU A 56 7.59 1.51 8.64
CA GLU A 56 8.61 0.56 8.21
C GLU A 56 9.83 0.62 9.12
N PHE A 57 10.23 -0.57 9.59
CA PHE A 57 11.48 -0.79 10.31
C PHE A 57 12.50 -1.38 9.36
N ARG A 58 13.51 -0.60 9.00
CA ARG A 58 14.54 -0.99 8.03
C ARG A 58 15.80 -1.53 8.72
N VAL A 59 16.10 -2.80 8.49
CA VAL A 59 17.35 -3.48 8.89
C VAL A 59 18.00 -4.04 7.62
N LYS A 60 18.92 -3.26 7.02
CA LYS A 60 19.49 -3.58 5.71
C LYS A 60 19.98 -5.04 5.63
N PRO A 61 19.67 -5.78 4.54
CA PRO A 61 19.01 -5.32 3.31
C PRO A 61 17.48 -5.39 3.35
N VAL A 62 16.86 -5.73 4.48
CA VAL A 62 15.41 -5.98 4.59
C VAL A 62 14.72 -4.84 5.34
N GLY A 63 13.45 -4.59 5.06
CA GLY A 63 12.57 -3.79 5.89
C GLY A 63 11.29 -4.57 6.19
N PHE A 64 10.79 -4.49 7.42
CA PHE A 64 9.45 -4.96 7.75
C PHE A 64 8.52 -3.77 7.79
N TYR A 65 7.34 -3.87 7.15
CA TYR A 65 6.36 -2.81 7.13
C TYR A 65 4.98 -3.28 7.57
N PHE A 66 4.20 -2.32 8.08
CA PHE A 66 2.79 -2.45 8.36
C PHE A 66 2.05 -1.23 7.81
N ASP A 67 0.94 -1.46 7.11
CA ASP A 67 0.08 -0.45 6.48
C ASP A 67 -1.36 -0.61 6.96
N LEU A 68 -2.05 0.51 7.16
CA LEU A 68 -3.49 0.58 7.40
C LEU A 68 -4.14 1.44 6.31
N VAL A 69 -5.15 0.88 5.65
CA VAL A 69 -5.69 1.41 4.38
C VAL A 69 -7.21 1.34 4.37
N PRO A 70 -7.94 2.46 4.40
CA PRO A 70 -9.33 2.49 3.96
C PRO A 70 -9.37 2.48 2.42
N SER A 71 -9.57 1.30 1.83
CA SER A 71 -9.81 1.12 0.40
C SER A 71 -11.19 1.67 0.05
N VAL A 72 -11.25 2.68 -0.83
CA VAL A 72 -12.51 3.20 -1.37
C VAL A 72 -12.70 2.60 -2.76
N TYR A 73 -13.64 1.67 -2.90
CA TYR A 73 -13.99 1.07 -4.18
C TYR A 73 -14.94 1.99 -4.95
N LEU A 74 -14.50 2.48 -6.11
CA LEU A 74 -15.23 3.53 -6.83
C LEU A 74 -16.51 3.04 -7.49
N ASP A 75 -16.56 1.75 -7.85
CA ASP A 75 -17.69 1.17 -8.58
C ASP A 75 -18.91 0.98 -7.68
N GLU A 76 -18.70 0.59 -6.42
CA GLU A 76 -19.77 0.36 -5.44
C GLU A 76 -19.90 1.48 -4.41
N LEU A 77 -18.98 2.46 -4.43
CA LEU A 77 -18.78 3.47 -3.38
C LEU A 77 -18.66 2.83 -1.98
N ASP A 78 -18.07 1.65 -1.92
CA ASP A 78 -17.86 0.89 -0.69
C ASP A 78 -16.51 1.23 -0.05
N LEU A 79 -16.45 1.08 1.27
CA LEU A 79 -15.32 1.43 2.13
C LEU A 79 -14.89 0.20 2.92
N GLU A 80 -13.72 -0.33 2.60
CA GLU A 80 -13.13 -1.47 3.31
C GLU A 80 -11.85 -1.04 4.03
N LEU A 81 -11.73 -1.37 5.32
CA LEU A 81 -10.50 -1.11 6.08
C LEU A 81 -9.60 -2.35 6.05
N GLU A 82 -8.44 -2.22 5.42
CA GLU A 82 -7.45 -3.28 5.27
C GLU A 82 -6.18 -3.00 6.11
N ALA A 83 -5.68 -4.02 6.78
CA ALA A 83 -4.35 -4.02 7.39
C ALA A 83 -3.41 -4.92 6.58
N LYS A 84 -2.23 -4.42 6.22
CA LYS A 84 -1.24 -5.14 5.42
C LYS A 84 0.08 -5.18 6.17
N ALA A 85 0.76 -6.32 6.15
CA ALA A 85 2.11 -6.45 6.68
C ALA A 85 2.99 -7.18 5.67
N GLY A 86 4.27 -6.87 5.64
CA GLY A 86 5.17 -7.53 4.70
C GLY A 86 6.64 -7.18 4.88
N PHE A 87 7.44 -7.82 4.05
CA PHE A 87 8.88 -7.56 3.96
C PHE A 87 9.20 -6.84 2.66
N ARG A 88 10.14 -5.90 2.70
CA ARG A 88 10.75 -5.26 1.54
C ARG A 88 12.23 -5.59 1.50
N ILE A 89 12.71 -6.00 0.32
CA ILE A 89 14.13 -6.20 0.06
C ILE A 89 14.66 -4.97 -0.67
N TYR A 90 15.76 -4.43 -0.15
CA TYR A 90 16.48 -3.30 -0.72
C TYR A 90 17.71 -3.81 -1.45
N PHE A 91 17.73 -3.65 -2.77
CA PHE A 91 18.88 -3.87 -3.63
C PHE A 91 19.70 -2.58 -3.79
#